data_AF-A0A8T3A6D9-F1
#
_entry.id   AF-A0A8T3A6D9-F1
#
_cell.length_a   1.000
_cell.length_b   1.000
_cell.length_c   1.000
_cell.angle_alpha   90.00
_cell.angle_beta   90.00
_cell.angle_gamma   90.00
#
_symmetry.space_group_name_H-M   'P 1'
#
loop_
_entity.id
_entity.type
_entity.pdbx_description
1 polymer ?
#
loop_
_entity_poly.entity_id
_entity_poly.type
_entity_poly.pdbx_seq_one_letter_code
_entity_poly.pdbx_strand_id
1 'polypeptide(L)'
;MFIAWIKACTSDVYFSVCINGSLEGFFNSTNGLRQGCPLSPYLFSIVMDGLSNLIEEAISNHSFNAISHGNSVISHLMYADDLLLFGKAITSNAHSLKTIFEVFGAVSGLLVNPLKSTVIFSKDSLQAAAFCDVLQIQKTTNPVTYLGLPIYHKMLRNSDFQPLIQNISGKLNGWYARTLSFAGRIQFLKYTICNTLAYWIRGAIIPKGCCKIINRICSRFLYFGNTELRKLHAISWNDTCLPKDCGGLGINSIDNLYHTFGCALIWRFLHSENLLFNWWRSKYCSFWKPASGKTSLFGNICVIWHKKLSIASLSQLGITATFRSFGTLGFKVLLL
;
A
#
# COMPACT_ATOMS: atom_id res chain seq x y z
N MET A 1 -0.92 -34.08 18.60
CA MET A 1 0.21 -34.30 17.66
C MET A 1 0.64 -33.00 16.98
N PHE A 2 -0.21 -32.33 16.19
CA PHE A 2 0.16 -31.11 15.46
C PHE A 2 0.65 -29.94 16.34
N ILE A 3 0.00 -29.67 17.47
CA ILE A 3 0.44 -28.65 18.45
C ILE A 3 1.87 -28.93 18.95
N ALA A 4 2.22 -30.19 19.16
CA ALA A 4 3.57 -30.57 19.60
C ALA A 4 4.62 -30.29 18.51
N TRP A 5 4.27 -30.51 17.23
CA TRP A 5 5.16 -30.17 16.12
C TRP A 5 5.33 -28.66 15.95
N ILE A 6 4.26 -27.88 16.11
CA ILE A 6 4.36 -26.42 16.11
C ILE A 6 5.28 -25.96 17.25
N LYS A 7 5.07 -26.47 18.47
CA LYS A 7 5.91 -26.14 19.62
C LYS A 7 7.38 -26.48 19.37
N ALA A 8 7.68 -27.66 18.82
CA ALA A 8 9.05 -28.01 18.46
C ALA A 8 9.67 -27.02 17.44
N CYS A 9 8.89 -26.58 16.45
CA CYS A 9 9.34 -25.59 15.46
C CYS A 9 9.54 -24.16 16.02
N THR A 10 8.93 -23.83 17.15
CA THR A 10 8.99 -22.48 17.75
C THR A 10 9.85 -22.38 19.00
N SER A 11 10.00 -23.47 19.76
CA SER A 11 10.63 -23.46 21.09
C SER A 11 12.08 -23.94 21.08
N ASP A 12 12.46 -24.81 20.13
CA ASP A 12 13.82 -25.38 20.03
C ASP A 12 14.61 -24.73 18.88
N VAL A 13 14.61 -23.39 18.83
CA VAL A 13 15.28 -22.64 17.75
C VAL A 13 16.60 -22.08 18.23
N TYR A 14 17.69 -22.70 17.78
CA TYR A 14 19.04 -22.20 17.98
C TYR A 14 19.49 -21.33 16.81
N PHE A 15 20.09 -20.19 17.13
CA PHE A 15 20.75 -19.32 16.18
C PHE A 15 22.27 -19.39 16.35
N SER A 16 22.98 -19.19 15.26
CA SER A 16 24.43 -19.10 15.22
C SER A 16 24.83 -17.84 14.45
N VAL A 17 25.94 -17.21 14.82
CA VAL A 17 26.42 -16.00 14.14
C VAL A 17 27.42 -16.41 13.07
N CYS A 18 27.19 -15.99 11.83
CA CYS A 18 28.16 -16.16 10.76
C CYS A 18 29.19 -15.02 10.82
N ILE A 19 30.43 -15.33 11.21
CA ILE A 19 31.56 -14.39 11.27
C ILE A 19 32.56 -14.84 10.20
N ASN A 20 32.81 -13.99 9.20
CA ASN A 20 33.74 -14.28 8.10
C ASN A 20 33.47 -15.59 7.34
N GLY A 21 32.22 -16.05 7.31
CA GLY A 21 31.84 -17.29 6.64
C GLY A 21 31.88 -18.55 7.51
N SER A 22 32.38 -18.48 8.75
CA SER A 22 32.23 -19.55 9.74
C SER A 22 31.06 -19.28 10.69
N LEU A 23 30.33 -20.33 11.04
CA LEU A 23 29.26 -20.27 12.04
C LEU A 23 29.89 -20.43 13.43
N GLU A 24 29.78 -19.40 14.25
CA GLU A 24 30.36 -19.36 15.59
C GLU A 24 29.26 -19.35 16.66
N GLY A 25 29.36 -20.30 17.59
CA GLY A 25 28.48 -20.43 18.75
C GLY A 25 27.03 -20.80 18.42
N PHE A 26 26.29 -21.18 19.46
CA PHE A 26 24.84 -21.36 19.40
C PHE A 26 24.20 -20.67 20.60
N PHE A 27 23.13 -19.91 20.34
CA PHE A 27 22.31 -19.32 21.38
C PHE A 27 20.83 -19.61 21.10
N ASN A 28 20.08 -19.86 22.17
CA ASN A 28 18.66 -20.19 22.04
C ASN A 28 17.83 -18.91 21.86
N SER A 29 16.74 -19.03 21.11
CA SER A 29 15.70 -18.01 21.03
C SER A 29 14.63 -18.25 22.08
N THR A 30 14.41 -17.26 22.94
CA THR A 30 13.30 -17.31 23.91
C THR A 30 12.01 -16.71 23.34
N ASN A 31 12.13 -15.75 22.41
CA ASN A 31 11.03 -14.98 21.86
C ASN A 31 11.16 -14.82 20.34
N GLY A 32 10.02 -14.89 19.66
CA GLY A 32 9.90 -14.59 18.24
C GLY A 32 9.81 -15.82 17.34
N LEU A 33 9.37 -15.58 16.10
CA LEU A 33 9.23 -16.60 15.09
C LEU A 33 10.39 -16.53 14.10
N ARG A 34 10.91 -17.68 13.67
CA ARG A 34 12.03 -17.75 12.74
C ARG A 34 11.69 -17.10 11.40
N GLN A 35 12.45 -16.07 11.02
CA GLN A 35 12.31 -15.45 9.71
C GLN A 35 12.66 -16.45 8.59
N GLY A 36 11.84 -16.49 7.54
CA GLY A 36 11.98 -17.43 6.44
C GLY A 36 11.36 -18.81 6.69
N CYS A 37 10.82 -19.08 7.89
CA CYS A 37 10.01 -20.27 8.12
C CYS A 37 8.61 -20.08 7.48
N PRO A 38 8.13 -21.03 6.64
CA PRO A 38 6.82 -20.93 6.00
C PRO A 38 5.64 -20.86 6.97
N LEU A 39 5.80 -21.38 8.20
CA LEU A 39 4.74 -21.42 9.21
C LEU A 39 4.60 -20.08 9.96
N SER A 40 5.67 -19.32 10.09
CA SER A 40 5.71 -18.11 10.89
C SER A 40 4.69 -17.04 10.48
N PRO A 41 4.43 -16.77 9.19
CA PRO A 41 3.39 -15.83 8.78
C PRO A 41 1.99 -16.23 9.27
N TYR A 42 1.67 -17.53 9.25
CA TYR A 42 0.36 -18.01 9.69
C TYR A 42 0.18 -17.90 11.21
N LEU A 43 1.20 -18.27 11.98
CA LEU A 43 1.17 -18.10 13.43
C LEU A 43 1.04 -16.63 13.82
N PHE A 44 1.73 -15.74 13.11
CA PHE A 44 1.58 -14.32 13.31
C PHE A 44 0.16 -13.84 12.99
N SER A 45 -0.45 -14.29 11.89
CA SER A 45 -1.84 -13.97 11.56
C SER A 45 -2.82 -14.41 12.65
N ILE A 46 -2.63 -15.59 13.25
CA ILE A 46 -3.47 -16.07 14.37
C ILE A 46 -3.33 -15.16 15.59
N VAL A 47 -2.11 -14.73 15.92
CA VAL A 47 -1.90 -13.79 17.03
C VAL A 47 -2.56 -12.45 16.76
N MET A 48 -2.44 -11.93 15.53
CA MET A 48 -3.08 -10.66 15.14
C MET A 48 -4.61 -10.75 15.05
N ASP A 49 -5.18 -11.93 14.79
CA ASP A 49 -6.62 -12.16 14.89
C ASP A 49 -7.13 -11.91 16.33
N GLY A 50 -6.32 -12.24 17.34
CA GLY A 50 -6.59 -11.87 18.73
C GLY A 50 -6.71 -10.36 18.94
N LEU A 51 -5.86 -9.54 18.30
CA LEU A 51 -5.98 -8.08 18.34
C LEU A 51 -7.25 -7.60 17.62
N SER A 52 -7.59 -8.20 16.48
CA SER A 52 -8.82 -7.92 15.75
C SER A 52 -10.04 -8.12 16.64
N ASN A 53 -10.11 -9.26 17.33
CA ASN A 53 -11.20 -9.60 18.24
C ASN A 53 -11.33 -8.60 19.41
N LEU A 54 -10.22 -8.16 20.00
CA LEU A 54 -10.23 -7.14 21.07
C LEU A 54 -10.79 -5.79 20.57
N ILE A 55 -10.45 -5.40 19.34
CA ILE A 55 -10.98 -4.17 18.73
C ILE A 55 -12.48 -4.31 18.45
N GLU A 56 -12.93 -5.46 17.94
CA GLU A 56 -14.34 -5.74 17.67
C GLU A 56 -15.18 -5.77 18.94
N GLU A 57 -14.68 -6.40 20.01
CA GLU A 57 -15.30 -6.38 21.34
C GLU A 57 -15.41 -4.95 21.90
N ALA A 58 -14.35 -4.15 21.73
CA ALA A 58 -14.39 -2.75 22.14
C ALA A 58 -15.47 -1.95 21.40
N ILE A 59 -15.73 -2.28 20.13
CA ILE A 59 -16.80 -1.66 19.32
C ILE A 59 -18.18 -2.14 19.77
N SER A 60 -18.36 -3.43 20.01
CA SER A 60 -19.65 -3.98 20.48
C SER A 60 -20.03 -3.41 21.85
N ASN A 61 -19.05 -3.18 22.71
CA ASN A 61 -19.23 -2.59 24.03
C ASN A 61 -19.31 -1.05 24.00
N HIS A 62 -19.35 -0.43 22.81
CA HIS A 62 -19.37 1.02 22.61
C HIS A 62 -18.20 1.80 23.24
N SER A 63 -17.12 1.11 23.61
CA SER A 63 -15.91 1.71 24.16
C SER A 63 -15.00 2.29 23.07
N PHE A 64 -15.05 1.76 21.85
CA PHE A 64 -14.33 2.28 20.68
C PHE A 64 -15.28 2.69 19.56
N ASN A 65 -15.25 3.99 19.23
CA ASN A 65 -16.05 4.55 18.14
C ASN A 65 -15.32 4.46 16.81
N ALA A 66 -15.51 3.35 16.10
CA ALA A 66 -15.05 3.13 14.73
C ALA A 66 -15.77 4.03 13.70
N ILE A 67 -15.28 4.05 12.45
CA ILE A 67 -15.93 4.79 11.36
C ILE A 67 -17.04 3.93 10.78
N SER A 68 -18.29 4.35 10.94
CA SER A 68 -19.45 3.69 10.36
C SER A 68 -20.12 4.54 9.28
N HIS A 69 -20.62 3.89 8.23
CA HIS A 69 -21.50 4.50 7.25
C HIS A 69 -22.54 3.49 6.77
N GLY A 70 -23.83 3.83 6.93
CA GLY A 70 -24.93 2.88 6.79
C GLY A 70 -24.69 1.63 7.64
N ASN A 71 -24.76 0.45 7.01
CA ASN A 71 -24.56 -0.83 7.68
C ASN A 71 -23.10 -1.31 7.69
N SER A 72 -22.16 -0.49 7.18
CA SER A 72 -20.74 -0.87 7.09
C SER A 72 -19.91 -0.15 8.15
N VAL A 73 -19.18 -0.90 8.96
CA VAL A 73 -18.25 -0.39 9.98
C VAL A 73 -16.82 -0.71 9.55
N ILE A 74 -15.95 0.30 9.55
CA ILE A 74 -14.51 0.14 9.29
C ILE A 74 -13.78 0.58 10.57
N SER A 75 -13.05 -0.36 11.17
CA SER A 75 -12.30 -0.16 12.41
C SER A 75 -10.81 -0.32 12.19
N HIS A 76 -10.38 -1.34 11.45
CA HIS A 76 -8.98 -1.63 11.24
C HIS A 76 -8.71 -2.33 9.91
N LEU A 77 -7.47 -2.22 9.41
CA LEU A 77 -6.93 -3.03 8.31
C LEU A 77 -5.55 -3.53 8.74
N MET A 78 -5.32 -4.83 8.62
CA MET A 78 -4.05 -5.44 8.97
C MET A 78 -3.39 -6.00 7.72
N TYR A 79 -2.12 -5.66 7.51
CA TYR A 79 -1.27 -6.33 6.54
C TYR A 79 0.05 -6.61 7.22
N ALA A 80 0.31 -7.89 7.49
CA ALA A 80 1.50 -8.25 8.23
C ALA A 80 1.57 -7.43 9.55
N ASP A 81 2.70 -6.79 9.84
CA ASP A 81 2.95 -5.92 10.98
C ASP A 81 2.52 -4.46 10.76
N ASP A 82 1.97 -4.13 9.59
CA ASP A 82 1.37 -2.83 9.35
C ASP A 82 -0.12 -2.85 9.74
N LEU A 83 -0.48 -2.06 10.75
CA LEU A 83 -1.84 -1.88 11.24
C LEU A 83 -2.36 -0.48 10.89
N LEU A 84 -3.49 -0.41 10.20
CA LEU A 84 -4.28 0.80 10.05
C LEU A 84 -5.48 0.76 11.00
N LEU A 85 -5.72 1.85 11.71
CA LEU A 85 -6.86 2.00 12.61
C LEU A 85 -7.68 3.22 12.22
N PHE A 86 -9.00 3.07 12.25
CA PHE A 86 -9.98 4.05 11.82
C PHE A 86 -10.95 4.31 12.97
N GLY A 87 -11.04 5.56 13.42
CA GLY A 87 -11.94 5.91 14.51
C GLY A 87 -12.16 7.40 14.64
N LYS A 88 -13.13 7.78 15.47
CA LYS A 88 -13.34 9.19 15.81
C LYS A 88 -12.16 9.71 16.61
N ALA A 89 -11.71 10.93 16.30
CA ALA A 89 -10.63 11.63 16.98
C ALA A 89 -11.10 12.21 18.33
N ILE A 90 -11.42 11.32 19.28
CA ILE A 90 -11.92 11.64 20.63
C ILE A 90 -10.98 11.03 21.66
N THR A 91 -10.76 11.71 22.78
CA THR A 91 -9.88 11.23 23.88
C THR A 91 -10.32 9.88 24.45
N SER A 92 -11.63 9.60 24.55
CA SER A 92 -12.13 8.29 24.97
C SER A 92 -11.64 7.15 24.08
N ASN A 93 -11.65 7.34 22.74
CA ASN A 93 -11.11 6.36 21.80
C ASN A 93 -9.61 6.14 22.01
N ALA A 94 -8.84 7.19 22.34
CA ALA A 94 -7.40 7.05 22.63
C ALA A 94 -7.16 6.16 23.86
N HIS A 95 -7.94 6.36 24.92
CA HIS A 95 -7.87 5.51 26.11
C HIS A 95 -8.25 4.06 25.81
N SER A 96 -9.34 3.84 25.06
CA SER A 96 -9.75 2.49 24.65
C SER A 96 -8.65 1.78 23.84
N LEU A 97 -8.04 2.48 22.88
CA LEU A 97 -6.92 1.93 22.11
C LEU A 97 -5.70 1.62 22.98
N LYS A 98 -5.38 2.48 23.94
CA LYS A 98 -4.30 2.24 24.89
C LYS A 98 -4.55 0.95 25.69
N THR A 99 -5.74 0.80 26.25
CA THR A 99 -6.13 -0.41 26.99
C THR A 99 -6.06 -1.66 26.11
N ILE A 100 -6.56 -1.59 24.88
CA ILE A 100 -6.49 -2.72 23.92
C ILE A 100 -5.03 -3.12 23.67
N PHE A 101 -4.15 -2.15 23.42
CA PHE A 101 -2.73 -2.44 23.19
C PHE A 101 -2.01 -2.97 24.43
N GLU A 102 -2.35 -2.49 25.63
CA GLU A 102 -1.80 -2.99 26.89
C GLU A 102 -2.24 -4.43 27.17
N VAL A 103 -3.53 -4.73 27.01
CA VAL A 103 -4.07 -6.09 27.17
C VAL A 103 -3.46 -7.04 26.13
N PHE A 104 -3.46 -6.63 24.86
CA PHE A 104 -2.87 -7.42 23.79
C PHE A 104 -1.37 -7.65 24.01
N GLY A 105 -0.63 -6.62 24.41
CA GLY A 105 0.80 -6.70 24.68
C GLY A 105 1.11 -7.60 25.88
N ALA A 106 0.29 -7.58 26.93
CA ALA A 106 0.45 -8.44 28.10
C ALA A 106 0.29 -9.93 27.76
N VAL A 107 -0.61 -10.27 26.82
CA VAL A 107 -0.88 -11.66 26.43
C VAL A 107 0.08 -12.15 25.33
N SER A 108 0.33 -11.32 24.32
CA SER A 108 1.11 -11.71 23.13
C SER A 108 2.60 -11.42 23.23
N GLY A 109 3.01 -10.53 24.14
CA GLY A 109 4.36 -9.97 24.17
C GLY A 109 4.68 -8.99 23.03
N LEU A 110 3.71 -8.67 22.16
CA LEU A 110 3.88 -7.73 21.06
C LEU A 110 3.53 -6.31 21.50
N LEU A 111 4.49 -5.40 21.37
CA LEU A 111 4.33 -3.98 21.72
C LEU A 111 4.25 -3.10 20.48
N VAL A 112 3.44 -2.05 20.57
CA VAL A 112 3.38 -0.99 19.57
C VAL A 112 4.69 -0.21 19.59
N ASN A 113 5.25 0.07 18.41
CA ASN A 113 6.42 0.93 18.31
C ASN A 113 5.99 2.40 18.14
N PRO A 114 6.09 3.26 19.17
CA PRO A 114 5.64 4.66 19.08
C PRO A 114 6.48 5.50 18.10
N LEU A 115 7.74 5.13 17.86
CA LEU A 115 8.62 5.85 16.93
C LEU A 115 8.28 5.56 15.46
N LYS A 116 7.77 4.36 15.17
CA LYS A 116 7.32 3.99 13.81
C LYS A 116 5.85 4.33 13.57
N SER A 117 5.06 4.46 14.64
CA SER A 117 3.63 4.73 14.57
C SER A 117 3.33 6.21 14.43
N THR A 118 2.21 6.54 13.78
CA THR A 118 1.84 7.93 13.49
C THR A 118 0.33 8.10 13.50
N VAL A 119 -0.15 9.27 13.89
CA VAL A 119 -1.57 9.65 13.80
C VAL A 119 -1.77 10.73 12.74
N ILE A 120 -2.74 10.53 11.85
CA ILE A 120 -3.22 11.52 10.89
C ILE A 120 -4.63 11.93 11.31
N PHE A 121 -4.88 13.23 11.37
CA PHE A 121 -6.20 13.77 11.66
C PHE A 121 -6.81 14.40 10.41
N SER A 122 -8.09 14.13 10.15
CA SER A 122 -8.78 14.63 8.96
C SER A 122 -8.97 16.16 8.92
N LYS A 123 -9.00 16.82 10.09
CA LYS A 123 -9.12 18.27 10.30
C LYS A 123 -8.30 18.68 11.54
N ASP A 124 -8.08 19.98 11.74
CA ASP A 124 -7.50 20.52 12.97
C ASP A 124 -8.46 20.24 14.15
N SER A 125 -8.35 19.04 14.70
CA SER A 125 -9.11 18.62 15.87
C SER A 125 -8.53 19.31 17.10
N LEU A 126 -9.39 19.98 17.87
CA LEU A 126 -9.02 20.57 19.16
C LEU A 126 -8.47 19.52 20.13
N GLN A 127 -8.87 18.25 19.96
CA GLN A 127 -8.46 17.13 20.81
C GLN A 127 -7.21 16.39 20.29
N ALA A 128 -6.61 16.83 19.18
CA ALA A 128 -5.48 16.13 18.57
C ALA A 128 -4.27 16.00 19.52
N ALA A 129 -3.97 17.04 20.30
CA ALA A 129 -2.86 17.02 21.27
C ALA A 129 -3.11 15.98 22.37
N ALA A 130 -4.24 16.11 23.07
CA ALA A 130 -4.63 15.16 24.13
C ALA A 130 -4.70 13.71 23.64
N PHE A 131 -5.18 13.48 22.41
CA PHE A 131 -5.20 12.15 21.79
C PHE A 131 -3.78 11.57 21.62
N CYS A 132 -2.83 12.39 21.14
CA CYS A 132 -1.45 11.98 20.96
C CYS A 132 -0.75 11.74 22.31
N ASP A 133 -1.04 12.57 23.31
CA ASP A 133 -0.47 12.44 24.66
C ASP A 133 -0.91 11.14 25.34
N VAL A 134 -2.15 10.69 25.15
CA VAL A 134 -2.62 9.43 25.70
C VAL A 134 -1.88 8.23 25.09
N LEU A 135 -1.72 8.22 23.77
CA LEU A 135 -1.10 7.10 23.04
C LEU A 135 0.42 7.18 22.98
N GLN A 136 1.02 8.33 23.30
CA GLN A 136 2.45 8.61 23.12
C GLN A 136 2.91 8.43 21.66
N ILE A 137 2.05 8.78 20.71
CA ILE A 137 2.31 8.68 19.26
C ILE A 137 2.30 10.08 18.65
N GLN A 138 3.26 10.36 17.77
CA GLN A 138 3.38 11.67 17.13
C GLN A 138 2.29 11.90 16.07
N LYS A 139 1.71 13.11 16.08
CA LYS A 139 0.86 13.58 14.98
C LYS A 139 1.72 13.88 13.75
N THR A 140 1.25 13.50 12.58
CA THR A 140 1.94 13.79 11.32
C THR A 140 1.07 14.64 10.41
N THR A 141 1.62 15.77 9.94
CA THR A 141 0.96 16.65 8.96
C THR A 141 1.34 16.31 7.52
N ASN A 142 2.33 15.44 7.31
CA ASN A 142 2.75 14.96 6.00
C ASN A 142 2.08 13.61 5.64
N PRO A 143 2.06 13.23 4.35
CA PRO A 143 1.66 11.90 3.94
C PRO A 143 2.52 10.82 4.60
N VAL A 144 1.89 9.73 5.04
CA VAL A 144 2.57 8.57 5.62
C VAL A 144 2.65 7.46 4.59
N THR A 145 3.78 6.77 4.52
CA THR A 145 3.93 5.60 3.66
C THR A 145 3.33 4.36 4.31
N TYR A 146 2.42 3.69 3.58
CA TYR A 146 1.81 2.41 3.93
C TYR A 146 1.92 1.49 2.71
N LEU A 147 2.50 0.29 2.90
CA LEU A 147 2.80 -0.66 1.81
C LEU A 147 3.58 -0.01 0.63
N GLY A 148 4.43 0.96 0.91
CA GLY A 148 5.18 1.69 -0.14
C GLY A 148 4.37 2.74 -0.91
N LEU A 149 3.13 3.01 -0.53
CA LEU A 149 2.28 4.05 -1.12
C LEU A 149 2.05 5.21 -0.14
N PRO A 150 2.05 6.47 -0.60
CA PRO A 150 1.72 7.60 0.26
C PRO A 150 0.21 7.65 0.54
N ILE A 151 -0.16 7.65 1.82
CA ILE A 151 -1.54 7.84 2.31
C ILE A 151 -1.65 9.19 3.00
N TYR A 152 -2.70 9.94 2.66
CA TYR A 152 -2.99 11.20 3.30
C TYR A 152 -4.48 11.55 3.21
N HIS A 153 -4.97 12.35 4.16
CA HIS A 153 -6.38 12.77 4.18
C HIS A 153 -6.70 13.87 3.15
N LYS A 154 -5.69 14.59 2.64
CA LYS A 154 -5.81 15.58 1.55
C LYS A 154 -5.25 15.03 0.23
N MET A 155 -5.49 15.77 -0.85
CA MET A 155 -4.88 15.50 -2.16
C MET A 155 -3.36 15.47 -2.07
N LEU A 156 -2.76 14.39 -2.57
CA LEU A 156 -1.30 14.27 -2.69
C LEU A 156 -0.74 15.26 -3.71
N ARG A 157 0.41 15.84 -3.40
CA ARG A 157 1.14 16.78 -4.25
C ARG A 157 2.15 16.05 -5.12
N ASN A 158 2.66 16.74 -6.15
CA ASN A 158 3.72 16.19 -7.01
C ASN A 158 4.98 15.77 -6.21
N SER A 159 5.28 16.45 -5.10
CA SER A 159 6.38 16.11 -4.19
C SER A 159 6.23 14.72 -3.58
N ASP A 160 5.02 14.27 -3.34
CA ASP A 160 4.75 13.02 -2.61
C ASP A 160 4.99 11.80 -3.52
N PHE A 161 5.07 12.02 -4.84
CA PHE A 161 5.42 11.01 -5.85
C PHE A 161 6.92 11.02 -6.21
N GLN A 162 7.77 11.79 -5.51
CA GLN A 162 9.22 11.70 -5.69
C GLN A 162 9.76 10.28 -5.50
N PRO A 163 9.36 9.51 -4.46
CA PRO A 163 9.82 8.14 -4.27
C PRO A 163 9.54 7.23 -5.48
N LEU A 164 8.40 7.40 -6.15
CA LEU A 164 8.08 6.69 -7.39
C LEU A 164 9.05 7.06 -8.51
N ILE A 165 9.28 8.35 -8.73
CA ILE A 165 10.16 8.85 -9.77
C ILE A 165 11.61 8.40 -9.52
N GLN A 166 12.08 8.45 -8.27
CA GLN A 166 13.39 7.94 -7.86
C GLN A 166 13.51 6.44 -8.07
N ASN A 167 12.51 5.66 -7.69
CA ASN A 167 12.51 4.20 -7.89
C ASN A 167 12.59 3.84 -9.38
N ILE A 168 11.78 4.49 -10.22
CA ILE A 168 11.83 4.30 -11.68
C ILE A 168 13.19 4.73 -12.24
N SER A 169 13.70 5.88 -11.82
CA SER A 169 15.01 6.39 -12.28
C SER A 169 16.15 5.46 -11.86
N GLY A 170 16.14 4.96 -10.62
CA GLY A 170 17.13 4.01 -10.11
C GLY A 170 17.10 2.69 -10.87
N LYS A 171 15.90 2.18 -11.22
CA LYS A 171 15.75 1.00 -12.08
C LYS A 171 16.30 1.21 -13.48
N LEU A 172 16.08 2.39 -14.07
CA LEU A 172 16.53 2.70 -15.44
C LEU A 172 18.02 3.05 -15.51
N ASN A 173 18.61 3.56 -14.43
CA ASN A 173 20.03 3.91 -14.34
C ASN A 173 20.92 2.79 -13.78
N GLY A 174 20.32 1.67 -13.38
CA GLY A 174 21.04 0.51 -12.87
C GLY A 174 22.05 -0.04 -13.90
N TRP A 175 23.13 -0.65 -13.40
CA TRP A 175 24.25 -1.12 -14.23
C TRP A 175 23.80 -2.10 -15.32
N TYR A 176 22.87 -3.02 -15.02
CA TYR A 176 22.32 -3.97 -15.98
C TYR A 176 21.50 -3.27 -17.07
N ALA A 177 20.85 -2.15 -16.75
CA ALA A 177 19.99 -1.43 -17.70
C ALA A 177 20.81 -0.72 -18.79
N ARG A 178 22.08 -0.39 -18.49
CA ARG A 178 23.02 0.25 -19.42
C ARG A 178 23.50 -0.69 -20.53
N THR A 179 23.55 -2.00 -20.27
CA THR A 179 24.02 -3.02 -21.22
C THR A 179 22.91 -3.64 -22.05
N LEU A 180 21.65 -3.25 -21.82
CA LEU A 180 20.51 -3.81 -22.55
C LEU A 180 20.49 -3.36 -24.02
N SER A 181 20.25 -4.34 -24.90
CA SER A 181 19.87 -4.10 -26.29
C SER A 181 18.55 -3.35 -26.39
N PHE A 182 18.25 -2.77 -27.55
CA PHE A 182 16.98 -2.06 -27.76
C PHE A 182 15.76 -2.93 -27.43
N ALA A 183 15.75 -4.19 -27.89
CA ALA A 183 14.72 -5.17 -27.56
C ALA A 183 14.65 -5.47 -26.05
N GLY A 184 15.80 -5.58 -25.39
CA GLY A 184 15.89 -5.76 -23.93
C GLY A 184 15.29 -4.59 -23.16
N ARG A 185 15.48 -3.35 -23.63
CA ARG A 185 14.89 -2.14 -23.02
C ARG A 185 13.38 -2.12 -23.18
N ILE A 186 12.84 -2.49 -24.34
CA ILE A 186 11.40 -2.64 -24.53
C ILE A 186 10.83 -3.63 -23.50
N GLN A 187 11.46 -4.80 -23.39
CA GLN A 187 11.02 -5.83 -22.45
C GLN A 187 11.09 -5.34 -21.00
N PHE A 188 12.18 -4.66 -20.64
CA PHE A 188 12.36 -4.10 -19.30
C PHE A 188 11.27 -3.08 -18.95
N LEU A 189 10.94 -2.18 -19.88
CA LEU A 189 9.85 -1.23 -19.70
C LEU A 189 8.50 -1.93 -19.51
N LYS A 190 8.18 -2.91 -20.36
CA LYS A 190 6.91 -3.65 -20.31
C LYS A 190 6.72 -4.44 -19.01
N TYR A 191 7.74 -5.15 -18.55
CA TYR A 191 7.58 -6.08 -17.43
C TYR A 191 8.01 -5.50 -16.08
N THR A 192 8.94 -4.56 -16.06
CA THR A 192 9.43 -4.00 -14.78
C THR A 192 8.78 -2.65 -14.50
N ILE A 193 8.81 -1.73 -15.46
CA ILE A 193 8.31 -0.36 -15.23
C ILE A 193 6.79 -0.31 -15.25
N CYS A 194 6.12 -0.93 -16.24
CA CYS A 194 4.66 -0.95 -16.27
C CYS A 194 4.08 -1.64 -15.03
N ASN A 195 4.70 -2.71 -14.51
CA ASN A 195 4.26 -3.35 -13.27
C ASN A 195 4.45 -2.46 -12.04
N THR A 196 5.56 -1.71 -11.97
CA THR A 196 5.78 -0.72 -10.91
C THR A 196 4.70 0.37 -10.97
N LEU A 197 4.41 0.88 -12.15
CA LEU A 197 3.36 1.89 -12.36
C LEU A 197 1.96 1.35 -12.05
N ALA A 198 1.67 0.13 -12.47
CA ALA A 198 0.41 -0.55 -12.18
C ALA A 198 0.14 -0.63 -10.67
N TYR A 199 1.16 -0.96 -9.88
CA TYR A 199 1.05 -0.98 -8.42
C TYR A 199 0.64 0.39 -7.86
N TRP A 200 1.30 1.46 -8.31
CA TRP A 200 1.01 2.82 -7.86
C TRP A 200 -0.36 3.32 -8.33
N ILE A 201 -0.75 3.05 -9.57
CA ILE A 201 -2.05 3.45 -10.14
C ILE A 201 -3.22 2.82 -9.39
N ARG A 202 -3.07 1.59 -8.89
CA ARG A 202 -4.11 0.91 -8.09
C ARG A 202 -4.32 1.57 -6.73
N GLY A 203 -3.30 2.22 -6.17
CA GLY A 203 -3.33 2.78 -4.82
C GLY A 203 -3.45 4.30 -4.75
N ALA A 204 -2.98 5.03 -5.76
CA ALA A 204 -2.94 6.49 -5.76
C ALA A 204 -3.14 7.09 -7.16
N ILE A 205 -3.74 8.29 -7.21
CA ILE A 205 -3.83 9.06 -8.45
C ILE A 205 -2.53 9.83 -8.64
N ILE A 206 -1.76 9.43 -9.64
CA ILE A 206 -0.52 10.10 -10.05
C ILE A 206 -0.87 11.40 -10.80
N PRO A 207 -0.36 12.56 -10.37
CA PRO A 207 -0.57 13.83 -11.06
C PRO A 207 -0.04 13.80 -12.49
N LYS A 208 -0.72 14.51 -13.40
CA LYS A 208 -0.30 14.61 -14.82
C LYS A 208 1.13 15.12 -14.99
N GLY A 209 1.60 15.98 -14.08
CA GLY A 209 2.98 16.46 -14.07
C GLY A 209 3.98 15.31 -13.87
N CYS A 210 3.73 14.43 -12.91
CA CYS A 210 4.54 13.24 -12.65
C CYS A 210 4.48 12.26 -13.83
N CYS A 211 3.31 12.05 -14.44
CA CYS A 211 3.18 11.19 -15.64
C CYS A 211 4.06 11.69 -16.81
N LYS A 212 4.09 13.01 -17.04
CA LYS A 212 4.96 13.61 -18.07
C LYS A 212 6.45 13.38 -17.79
N ILE A 213 6.86 13.49 -16.53
CA ILE A 213 8.25 13.23 -16.11
C ILE A 213 8.60 11.76 -16.34
N ILE A 214 7.74 10.83 -15.92
CA ILE A 214 7.96 9.39 -16.09
C ILE A 214 8.05 9.03 -17.57
N ASN A 215 7.09 9.46 -18.39
CA ASN A 215 7.11 9.22 -19.84
C ASN A 215 8.41 9.73 -20.49
N ARG A 216 8.90 10.90 -20.08
CA ARG A 216 10.17 11.47 -20.56
C ARG A 216 11.38 10.62 -20.19
N ILE A 217 11.44 10.10 -18.96
CA ILE A 217 12.56 9.27 -18.51
C ILE A 217 12.52 7.91 -19.23
N CYS A 218 11.34 7.30 -19.38
CA CYS A 218 11.15 6.06 -20.12
C CYS A 218 11.53 6.19 -21.60
N SER A 219 11.14 7.30 -22.25
CA SER A 219 11.45 7.52 -23.67
C SER A 219 12.95 7.68 -23.91
N ARG A 220 13.62 8.45 -23.05
CA ARG A 220 15.08 8.60 -23.13
C ARG A 220 15.83 7.30 -22.92
N PHE A 221 15.40 6.52 -21.92
CA PHE A 221 15.98 5.20 -21.67
C PHE A 221 15.85 4.30 -22.90
N LEU A 222 14.66 4.20 -23.49
CA LEU A 222 14.41 3.34 -24.63
C LEU A 222 15.33 3.68 -25.82
N TYR A 223 15.30 4.94 -26.26
CA TYR A 223 15.98 5.37 -27.48
C TYR A 223 17.49 5.58 -27.30
N PHE A 224 17.95 6.08 -26.16
CA PHE A 224 19.35 6.48 -25.96
C PHE A 224 20.12 5.61 -24.97
N GLY A 225 19.45 4.76 -24.19
CA GLY A 225 20.10 3.94 -23.17
C GLY A 225 20.62 4.76 -21.98
N ASN A 226 20.24 6.02 -21.91
CA ASN A 226 20.64 6.95 -20.86
C ASN A 226 19.47 7.91 -20.59
N THR A 227 19.18 8.19 -19.33
CA THR A 227 18.09 9.09 -18.92
C THR A 227 18.47 10.58 -18.91
N GLU A 228 19.76 10.88 -18.86
CA GLU A 228 20.30 12.24 -18.65
C GLU A 228 20.58 12.97 -19.97
N LEU A 229 21.04 12.24 -20.99
CA LEU A 229 21.36 12.81 -22.29
C LEU A 229 20.10 13.39 -22.95
N ARG A 230 20.14 14.71 -23.21
CA ARG A 230 19.09 15.42 -23.95
C ARG A 230 19.30 15.24 -25.45
N LYS A 231 18.83 14.11 -25.98
CA LYS A 231 18.75 13.86 -27.42
C LYS A 231 17.28 13.80 -27.85
N LEU A 232 17.01 14.21 -29.09
CA LEU A 232 15.68 14.12 -29.69
C LEU A 232 15.53 12.75 -30.35
N HIS A 233 14.42 12.06 -30.07
CA HIS A 233 14.05 10.82 -30.76
C HIS A 233 13.01 11.16 -31.83
N ALA A 234 13.08 10.50 -32.99
CA ALA A 234 12.24 10.83 -34.15
C ALA A 234 10.76 10.48 -33.96
N ILE A 235 10.46 9.43 -33.18
CA ILE A 235 9.11 8.90 -32.99
C ILE A 235 8.53 9.46 -31.69
N SER A 236 7.25 9.87 -31.69
CA SER A 236 6.63 10.35 -30.46
C SER A 236 6.46 9.22 -29.43
N TRP A 237 6.47 9.54 -28.13
CA TRP A 237 6.26 8.53 -27.09
C TRP A 237 4.88 7.88 -27.17
N ASN A 238 3.87 8.64 -27.60
CA ASN A 238 2.51 8.13 -27.76
C ASN A 238 2.45 7.07 -28.87
N ASP A 239 3.08 7.33 -30.02
CA ASP A 239 3.15 6.37 -31.13
C ASP A 239 3.97 5.14 -30.76
N THR A 240 5.04 5.34 -29.98
CA THR A 240 5.85 4.24 -29.43
C THR A 240 5.02 3.29 -28.57
N CYS A 241 4.05 3.81 -27.81
CA CYS A 241 3.18 3.04 -26.92
C CYS A 241 2.00 2.36 -27.64
N LEU A 242 1.79 2.59 -28.93
CA LEU A 242 0.72 1.93 -29.67
C LEU A 242 0.93 0.41 -29.74
N PRO A 243 -0.14 -0.38 -29.92
CA PRO A 243 -0.04 -1.80 -30.21
C PRO A 243 0.84 -2.06 -31.44
N LYS A 244 1.45 -3.25 -31.51
CA LYS A 244 2.28 -3.64 -32.66
C LYS A 244 1.50 -3.61 -33.97
N ASP A 245 0.22 -3.97 -33.93
CA ASP A 245 -0.69 -3.97 -35.07
C ASP A 245 -0.95 -2.54 -35.61
N CYS A 246 -0.76 -1.52 -34.76
CA CYS A 246 -0.88 -0.10 -35.13
C CYS A 246 0.49 0.56 -35.36
N GLY A 247 1.56 -0.21 -35.56
CA GLY A 247 2.91 0.31 -35.84
C GLY A 247 3.71 0.76 -34.61
N GLY A 248 3.22 0.53 -33.39
CA GLY A 248 3.94 0.82 -32.16
C GLY A 248 4.75 -0.35 -31.60
N LEU A 249 5.37 -0.17 -30.43
CA LEU A 249 6.17 -1.21 -29.78
C LEU A 249 5.37 -2.04 -28.76
N GLY A 250 4.09 -1.73 -28.56
CA GLY A 250 3.17 -2.40 -27.63
C GLY A 250 3.54 -2.19 -26.16
N ILE A 251 4.08 -1.02 -25.81
CA ILE A 251 4.37 -0.64 -24.42
C ILE A 251 3.12 0.03 -23.85
N ASN A 252 2.63 -0.42 -22.69
CA ASN A 252 1.44 0.16 -22.10
C ASN A 252 1.68 1.61 -21.64
N SER A 253 0.97 2.55 -22.26
CA SER A 253 0.97 3.94 -21.81
C SER A 253 0.38 4.06 -20.40
N ILE A 254 0.79 5.10 -19.66
CA ILE A 254 0.23 5.37 -18.33
C ILE A 254 -1.29 5.56 -18.41
N ASP A 255 -1.79 6.21 -19.47
CA ASP A 255 -3.22 6.42 -19.66
C ASP A 255 -3.99 5.12 -19.91
N ASN A 256 -3.41 4.18 -20.66
CA ASN A 256 -3.97 2.84 -20.86
C ASN A 256 -3.95 2.03 -19.56
N LEU A 257 -2.87 2.12 -18.77
CA LEU A 257 -2.81 1.49 -17.44
C LEU A 257 -3.90 2.04 -16.52
N TYR A 258 -4.14 3.35 -16.52
CA TYR A 258 -5.30 3.91 -15.81
C TYR A 258 -6.57 3.24 -16.32
N HIS A 259 -6.92 3.41 -17.59
CA HIS A 259 -8.17 2.92 -18.16
C HIS A 259 -8.44 1.44 -17.80
N THR A 260 -7.46 0.56 -18.02
CA THR A 260 -7.56 -0.87 -17.71
C THR A 260 -7.85 -1.14 -16.23
N PHE A 261 -7.11 -0.51 -15.30
CA PHE A 261 -7.38 -0.68 -13.87
C PHE A 261 -8.69 -0.04 -13.42
N GLY A 262 -9.16 1.01 -14.10
CA GLY A 262 -10.48 1.60 -13.86
C GLY A 262 -11.60 0.65 -14.20
N CYS A 263 -11.55 0.06 -15.39
CA CYS A 263 -12.51 -0.95 -15.82
C CYS A 263 -12.52 -2.15 -14.87
N ALA A 264 -11.33 -2.64 -14.46
CA ALA A 264 -11.23 -3.70 -13.46
C ALA A 264 -11.79 -3.30 -12.09
N LEU A 265 -11.61 -2.04 -11.67
CA LEU A 265 -12.15 -1.53 -10.41
C LEU A 265 -13.67 -1.41 -10.44
N ILE A 266 -14.24 -0.91 -11.55
CA ILE A 266 -15.68 -0.83 -11.77
C ILE A 266 -16.30 -2.23 -11.76
N TRP A 267 -15.68 -3.17 -12.47
CA TRP A 267 -16.12 -4.56 -12.47
C TRP A 267 -16.18 -5.14 -11.05
N ARG A 268 -15.11 -4.93 -10.25
CA ARG A 268 -15.07 -5.35 -8.85
C ARG A 268 -16.11 -4.62 -7.99
N PHE A 269 -16.29 -3.32 -8.18
CA PHE A 269 -17.30 -2.54 -7.47
C PHE A 269 -18.72 -3.07 -7.71
N LEU A 270 -19.03 -3.59 -8.90
CA LEU A 270 -20.34 -4.13 -9.22
C LEU A 270 -20.52 -5.58 -8.74
N HIS A 271 -19.48 -6.42 -8.80
CA HIS A 271 -19.63 -7.87 -8.60
C HIS A 271 -19.09 -8.41 -7.26
N SER A 272 -18.20 -7.70 -6.57
CA SER A 272 -17.59 -8.21 -5.34
C SER A 272 -18.25 -7.69 -4.07
N GLU A 273 -18.44 -8.56 -3.09
CA GLU A 273 -19.01 -8.25 -1.78
C GLU A 273 -17.90 -8.22 -0.73
N ASN A 274 -17.07 -7.18 -0.78
CA ASN A 274 -16.01 -6.97 0.20
C ASN A 274 -16.32 -5.74 1.06
N LEU A 275 -15.74 -5.66 2.26
CA LEU A 275 -15.90 -4.52 3.19
C LEU A 275 -15.74 -3.16 2.49
N LEU A 276 -14.70 -3.01 1.67
CA LEU A 276 -14.43 -1.79 0.92
C LEU A 276 -15.59 -1.42 -0.02
N PHE A 277 -16.08 -2.37 -0.82
CA PHE A 277 -17.13 -2.10 -1.80
C PHE A 277 -18.50 -1.93 -1.14
N ASN A 278 -18.78 -2.66 -0.06
CA ASN A 278 -20.00 -2.48 0.72
C ASN A 278 -20.04 -1.09 1.36
N TRP A 279 -18.95 -0.66 1.98
CA TRP A 279 -18.83 0.69 2.50
C TRP A 279 -18.93 1.75 1.39
N TRP A 280 -18.29 1.50 0.24
CA TRP A 280 -18.29 2.43 -0.88
C TRP A 280 -19.68 2.58 -1.51
N ARG A 281 -20.41 1.47 -1.67
CA ARG A 281 -21.83 1.46 -2.09
C ARG A 281 -22.72 2.17 -1.07
N SER A 282 -22.52 1.91 0.22
CA SER A 282 -23.29 2.58 1.28
C SER A 282 -23.07 4.10 1.27
N LYS A 283 -21.85 4.56 1.00
CA LYS A 283 -21.52 5.98 1.06
C LYS A 283 -21.91 6.80 -0.15
N TYR A 284 -21.80 6.22 -1.35
CA TYR A 284 -22.03 6.97 -2.59
C TYR A 284 -23.26 6.50 -3.36
N CYS A 285 -23.89 5.39 -2.97
CA CYS A 285 -25.07 4.74 -3.56
C CYS A 285 -24.92 4.28 -5.03
N SER A 286 -24.18 5.01 -5.84
CA SER A 286 -23.85 4.71 -7.24
C SER A 286 -22.41 5.14 -7.50
N PHE A 287 -21.72 4.39 -8.37
CA PHE A 287 -20.39 4.78 -8.86
C PHE A 287 -20.41 6.17 -9.53
N TRP A 288 -21.56 6.56 -10.09
CA TRP A 288 -21.73 7.71 -10.98
C TRP A 288 -22.34 8.94 -10.30
N LYS A 289 -22.77 8.85 -9.02
CA LYS A 289 -23.28 10.02 -8.31
C LYS A 289 -22.11 10.85 -7.77
N PRO A 290 -21.87 12.08 -8.25
CA PRO A 290 -20.99 12.99 -7.55
C PRO A 290 -21.61 13.28 -6.18
N ALA A 291 -20.83 13.19 -5.12
CA ALA A 291 -21.32 13.51 -3.79
C ALA A 291 -21.78 14.99 -3.79
N SER A 292 -22.99 15.25 -3.31
CA SER A 292 -23.54 16.59 -3.18
C SER A 292 -22.71 17.41 -2.18
N GLY A 293 -22.08 18.48 -2.66
CA GLY A 293 -21.22 19.36 -1.87
C GLY A 293 -19.74 19.30 -2.25
N LYS A 294 -18.94 20.27 -1.77
CA LYS A 294 -17.48 20.32 -1.96
C LYS A 294 -16.83 19.05 -1.39
N THR A 295 -16.60 18.04 -2.22
CA THR A 295 -16.42 16.66 -1.76
C THR A 295 -15.01 16.11 -1.88
N SER A 296 -14.73 15.22 -0.92
CA SER A 296 -13.50 14.46 -0.69
C SER A 296 -13.01 13.67 -1.91
N LEU A 297 -11.69 13.50 -1.95
CA LEU A 297 -10.80 12.69 -2.83
C LEU A 297 -11.48 11.62 -3.73
N PHE A 298 -12.37 10.80 -3.18
CA PHE A 298 -13.05 9.71 -3.89
C PHE A 298 -14.21 10.12 -4.83
N GLY A 299 -14.87 11.25 -4.61
CA GLY A 299 -15.88 11.77 -5.57
C GLY A 299 -15.23 12.26 -6.86
N ASN A 300 -14.04 12.87 -6.75
CA ASN A 300 -13.25 13.30 -7.91
C ASN A 300 -12.58 12.11 -8.62
N ILE A 301 -12.29 11.01 -7.91
CA ILE A 301 -11.90 9.73 -8.52
C ILE A 301 -12.97 9.37 -9.55
N CYS A 302 -14.24 9.17 -9.16
CA CYS A 302 -15.29 8.76 -10.11
C CYS A 302 -15.47 9.72 -11.31
N VAL A 303 -15.34 11.03 -11.11
CA VAL A 303 -15.48 12.04 -12.19
C VAL A 303 -14.25 12.08 -13.13
N ILE A 304 -13.04 11.89 -12.61
CA ILE A 304 -11.81 11.78 -13.42
C ILE A 304 -11.81 10.46 -14.20
N TRP A 305 -12.29 9.39 -13.59
CA TRP A 305 -12.49 8.09 -14.23
C TRP A 305 -13.56 8.17 -15.32
N HIS A 306 -14.69 8.85 -15.09
CA HIS A 306 -15.73 9.12 -16.09
C HIS A 306 -15.21 9.85 -17.33
N LYS A 307 -14.36 10.88 -17.18
CA LYS A 307 -13.76 11.59 -18.32
C LYS A 307 -12.79 10.75 -19.15
N LYS A 308 -12.25 9.65 -18.60
CA LYS A 308 -11.32 8.73 -19.30
C LYS A 308 -11.97 7.43 -19.77
N LEU A 309 -13.12 7.04 -19.22
CA LEU A 309 -13.85 5.81 -19.60
C LEU A 309 -14.69 5.96 -20.86
N SER A 310 -14.96 7.18 -21.33
CA SER A 310 -15.71 7.41 -22.58
C SER A 310 -14.96 6.99 -23.85
N ILE A 311 -13.75 6.42 -23.72
CA ILE A 311 -12.92 5.99 -24.85
C ILE A 311 -12.41 4.58 -24.56
N ALA A 312 -12.83 3.68 -25.44
CA ALA A 312 -12.29 2.36 -25.74
C ALA A 312 -12.70 1.17 -24.85
N SER A 313 -13.00 0.09 -25.57
CA SER A 313 -13.66 -1.15 -25.19
C SER A 313 -12.71 -2.25 -24.69
N LEU A 314 -13.19 -2.94 -23.64
CA LEU A 314 -13.09 -4.37 -23.30
C LEU A 314 -12.03 -5.26 -23.99
N SER A 315 -11.14 -5.85 -23.17
CA SER A 315 -11.01 -7.32 -23.02
C SER A 315 -9.94 -7.71 -21.97
N GLN A 316 -10.33 -8.64 -21.08
CA GLN A 316 -9.61 -9.76 -20.39
C GLN A 316 -8.12 -9.65 -20.02
N LEU A 317 -7.58 -10.22 -18.93
CA LEU A 317 -8.00 -10.73 -17.61
C LEU A 317 -6.69 -11.14 -16.89
N GLY A 318 -6.70 -11.16 -15.56
CA GLY A 318 -5.82 -12.01 -14.75
C GLY A 318 -4.46 -11.43 -14.33
N ILE A 319 -4.14 -11.51 -13.04
CA ILE A 319 -2.86 -11.97 -12.45
C ILE A 319 -2.88 -11.67 -10.94
N THR A 320 -2.68 -12.74 -10.17
CA THR A 320 -2.37 -12.84 -8.74
C THR A 320 -0.89 -12.51 -8.48
N ALA A 321 -0.57 -11.88 -7.33
CA ALA A 321 0.83 -11.73 -6.91
C ALA A 321 1.00 -11.72 -5.39
N THR A 322 2.13 -12.29 -5.00
CA THR A 322 2.55 -12.86 -3.72
C THR A 322 3.26 -11.88 -2.77
N PHE A 323 3.20 -12.22 -1.49
CA PHE A 323 3.76 -11.49 -0.33
C PHE A 323 5.26 -11.73 -0.15
N ARG A 324 5.98 -10.74 0.41
CA ARG A 324 7.32 -10.96 0.98
C ARG A 324 7.58 -10.12 2.24
N SER A 325 7.86 -10.88 3.30
CA SER A 325 8.75 -10.69 4.46
C SER A 325 8.71 -9.41 5.29
N PHE A 326 8.34 -9.64 6.54
CA PHE A 326 8.50 -8.86 7.76
C PHE A 326 9.96 -8.65 8.18
N GLY A 327 10.18 -7.60 8.98
CA GLY A 327 11.42 -7.33 9.73
C GLY A 327 11.18 -6.54 11.02
N THR A 328 11.81 -7.02 12.09
CA THR A 328 12.02 -6.48 13.46
C THR A 328 10.81 -6.06 14.32
N LEU A 329 10.66 -6.79 15.43
CA LEU A 329 9.59 -6.72 16.44
C LEU A 329 9.25 -5.29 16.87
N GLY A 330 8.01 -4.90 16.56
CA GLY A 330 7.39 -3.61 16.82
C GLY A 330 6.50 -3.27 15.64
N PHE A 331 5.21 -3.60 15.74
CA PHE A 331 4.26 -3.37 14.64
C PHE A 331 3.90 -1.88 14.54
N LYS A 332 3.67 -1.41 13.32
CA LYS A 332 3.44 0.00 13.01
C LYS A 332 1.95 0.27 13.02
N VAL A 333 1.53 1.30 13.76
CA VAL A 333 0.14 1.74 13.77
C VAL A 333 0.01 3.08 13.05
N LEU A 334 -0.84 3.12 12.02
CA LEU A 334 -1.29 4.35 11.40
C LEU A 334 -2.77 4.58 11.72
N LEU A 335 -3.03 5.61 12.52
CA LEU A 335 -4.37 6.04 12.92
C LEU A 335 -4.88 7.13 11.96
N LEU A 336 -6.09 6.96 11.43
CA LEU A 336 -6.72 7.81 10.41
C LEU A 336 -8.06 8.40 10.86
#